data_AF-A0A5N5E741-F1
#
_entry.id   AF-A0A5N5E741-F1
#
_cell.length_a   1.000
_cell.length_b   1.000
_cell.length_c   1.000
_cell.angle_alpha   90.00
_cell.angle_beta   90.00
_cell.angle_gamma   90.00
#
_symmetry.space_group_name_H-M   'P 1'
#
loop_
_entity.id
_entity.type
_entity.pdbx_description
1 polymer ?
#
loop_
_entity_poly.entity_id
_entity_poly.type
_entity_poly.pdbx_seq_one_letter_code
_entity_poly.pdbx_strand_id
1 'polypeptide(L)' 'MNAPDPTNVHPMAGQPRVVLLKPLIDNPLIEVGEYTYYDDPEFAEEFETRNVLHHYGPDKLVIG' A
#
# COMPACT_ATOMS: atom_id res chain seq x y z
N MET A 1 -13.42 -18.55 6.92
CA MET A 1 -12.65 -17.41 7.42
C MET A 1 -12.92 -16.27 6.46
N ASN A 2 -13.43 -15.14 6.96
CA ASN A 2 -13.66 -13.96 6.11
C ASN A 2 -12.32 -13.27 5.88
N ALA A 3 -12.13 -12.72 4.68
CA ALA A 3 -10.98 -11.86 4.41
C ALA A 3 -10.99 -10.65 5.38
N PRO A 4 -9.82 -10.07 5.70
CA PRO A 4 -9.76 -8.81 6.43
C PRO A 4 -10.50 -7.71 5.67
N ASP A 5 -10.87 -6.64 6.37
CA ASP A 5 -11.38 -5.44 5.71
C ASP A 5 -10.27 -4.85 4.81
N PRO A 6 -10.46 -4.74 3.48
CA PRO A 6 -9.44 -4.22 2.57
C PRO A 6 -9.12 -2.73 2.79
N THR A 7 -9.89 -2.04 3.62
CA THR A 7 -9.65 -0.64 4.01
C THR A 7 -8.89 -0.51 5.33
N ASN A 8 -8.70 -1.60 6.07
CA ASN A 8 -7.91 -1.59 7.29
C ASN A 8 -6.41 -1.58 6.94
N VAL A 9 -5.75 -0.44 7.20
CA VAL A 9 -4.31 -0.24 6.98
C VAL A 9 -3.50 -1.37 7.62
N HIS A 10 -3.81 -1.79 8.84
CA HIS A 10 -3.10 -2.87 9.53
C HIS A 10 -3.98 -4.13 9.67
N PRO A 11 -4.00 -5.02 8.65
CA PRO A 11 -4.89 -6.18 8.64
C PRO A 11 -4.45 -7.28 9.62
N MET A 12 -3.21 -7.23 10.12
CA MET A 12 -2.63 -8.25 11.00
C MET A 12 -2.34 -7.68 12.39
N ALA A 13 -3.15 -8.09 13.37
CA ALA A 13 -2.98 -7.69 14.76
C ALA A 13 -1.58 -8.08 15.28
N GLY A 14 -0.89 -7.13 15.92
CA GLY A 14 0.47 -7.32 16.43
C GLY A 14 1.58 -7.21 15.38
N GLN A 15 1.25 -6.91 14.12
CA GLN A 15 2.21 -6.73 13.02
C GLN A 15 2.13 -5.30 12.44
N PRO A 16 2.61 -4.27 13.17
CA PRO A 16 2.52 -2.88 12.71
C PRO A 16 3.34 -2.60 11.45
N ARG A 17 4.37 -3.42 11.18
CA ARG A 17 5.20 -3.31 9.96
C ARG A 17 4.48 -3.69 8.68
N VAL A 18 3.37 -4.43 8.77
CA VAL A 18 2.62 -4.90 7.60
C VAL A 18 1.37 -4.07 7.41
N VAL A 19 1.26 -3.48 6.21
CA VAL A 19 0.12 -2.67 5.82
C VAL A 19 -0.52 -3.15 4.52
N LEU A 20 -1.80 -2.85 4.34
CA LEU A 20 -2.42 -2.85 3.02
C LEU A 20 -2.03 -1.58 2.28
N LEU A 21 -1.61 -1.72 1.03
CA LEU A 21 -1.17 -0.59 0.22
C LEU A 21 -2.33 0.25 -0.31
N LYS A 22 -3.41 -0.39 -0.79
CA LYS A 22 -4.57 0.31 -1.38
C LYS A 22 -5.10 1.50 -0.54
N PRO A 23 -5.31 1.40 0.78
CA PRO A 23 -5.77 2.54 1.59
C PRO A 23 -4.73 3.65 1.80
N LEU A 24 -3.46 3.45 1.41
CA LEU A 24 -2.36 4.40 1.57
C LEU A 24 -2.00 5.15 0.29
N ILE A 25 -2.64 4.82 -0.84
CA ILE A 25 -2.35 5.44 -2.13
C ILE A 25 -3.31 6.59 -2.40
N ASP A 26 -2.76 7.78 -2.54
CA ASP A 26 -3.46 9.02 -2.90
C ASP A 26 -3.16 9.45 -4.34
N ASN A 27 -2.00 9.07 -4.89
CA ASN A 27 -1.59 9.48 -6.24
C ASN A 27 -2.46 8.81 -7.33
N PRO A 28 -3.15 9.58 -8.18
CA PRO A 28 -4.04 9.04 -9.22
C PRO A 28 -3.32 8.29 -10.35
N LEU A 29 -1.99 8.36 -10.41
CA LEU A 29 -1.18 7.58 -11.35
C LEU A 29 -0.79 6.19 -10.79
N ILE A 30 -1.19 5.88 -9.56
CA ILE A 30 -0.90 4.60 -8.91
C ILE A 30 -2.22 3.86 -8.67
N GLU A 31 -2.28 2.61 -9.11
CA GLU A 31 -3.43 1.72 -8.88
C GLU A 31 -2.94 0.47 -8.16
N VAL A 32 -3.59 0.15 -7.02
CA VAL A 32 -3.24 -1.01 -6.20
C VAL A 32 -4.46 -1.89 -5.96
N GLY A 33 -4.25 -3.19 -6.17
CA GLY A 33 -5.21 -4.24 -5.89
C GLY A 33 -5.65 -4.30 -4.43
N GLU A 34 -6.80 -4.92 -4.20
CA GLU A 34 -7.21 -5.22 -2.83
C GLU A 34 -6.30 -6.29 -2.25
N TYR A 35 -6.00 -6.19 -0.96
CA TYR A 35 -5.16 -7.14 -0.23
C TYR A 35 -3.67 -7.16 -0.58
N THR A 36 -3.21 -6.33 -1.52
CA THR A 36 -1.77 -6.10 -1.75
C THR A 36 -1.15 -5.50 -0.50
N TYR A 37 -0.12 -6.15 0.02
CA TYR A 37 0.55 -5.76 1.26
C TYR A 37 1.98 -5.28 1.04
N TYR A 38 2.42 -4.41 1.95
CA TYR A 38 3.80 -3.95 2.06
C TYR A 38 4.29 -4.20 3.48
N ASP A 39 5.54 -4.61 3.63
CA ASP A 39 6.18 -4.92 4.90
C ASP A 39 7.44 -4.06 5.04
N ASP A 40 7.43 -3.13 6.00
CA ASP A 40 8.55 -2.25 6.30
C ASP A 40 8.70 -2.05 7.81
N PRO A 41 9.91 -2.25 8.36
CA PRO A 41 10.15 -2.17 9.80
C PRO A 41 10.08 -0.76 10.39
N GLU A 42 10.19 0.30 9.57
CA GLU A 42 10.31 1.69 10.02
C GLU A 42 9.19 2.59 9.51
N PHE A 43 8.83 2.50 8.23
CA PHE A 43 7.94 3.44 7.53
C PHE A 43 6.87 2.72 6.69
N ALA A 44 6.18 1.76 7.29
CA ALA A 44 5.18 0.93 6.59
C ALA A 44 4.09 1.74 5.88
N GLU A 45 3.63 2.85 6.47
CA GLU A 45 2.58 3.69 5.89
C GLU A 45 3.07 4.64 4.77
N GLU A 46 4.39 4.76 4.54
CA GLU A 46 4.98 5.75 3.62
C GLU A 46 5.42 5.15 2.27
N PHE A 47 4.80 4.05 1.83
CA PHE A 47 5.16 3.40 0.56
C PHE A 47 5.15 4.37 -0.63
N GLU A 48 4.11 5.21 -0.74
CA GLU A 48 3.95 6.13 -1.88
C GLU A 48 5.13 7.11 -2.00
N THR A 49 5.58 7.71 -0.90
CA THR A 49 6.62 8.74 -0.93
C THR A 49 8.03 8.16 -0.90
N ARG A 50 8.23 6.96 -0.35
CA ARG A 50 9.56 6.35 -0.16
C ARG A 50 9.94 5.35 -1.25
N ASN A 51 8.97 4.69 -1.87
CA ASN A 51 9.23 3.58 -2.79
C ASN A 51 8.74 3.82 -4.21
N VAL A 52 7.91 4.83 -4.45
CA VAL A 52 7.51 5.26 -5.79
C VAL A 52 8.31 6.50 -6.19
N LEU A 53 9.57 6.25 -6.54
CA LEU A 53 10.55 7.30 -6.81
C LEU A 53 10.50 7.74 -8.28
N HIS A 54 10.60 9.06 -8.50
CA HIS A 54 10.71 9.68 -9.83
C HIS A 54 9.53 9.38 -10.78
N HIS A 55 8.36 9.08 -10.24
CA HIS A 55 7.16 8.85 -11.03
C HIS A 55 6.46 10.18 -11.37
N TYR A 56 6.88 10.79 -12.47
CA TYR A 56 6.33 12.07 -12.96
C TYR A 56 5.23 11.89 -14.02
N GLY A 57 4.91 10.65 -14.40
CA GLY A 57 3.95 10.30 -15.43
C GLY A 57 4.47 10.44 -16.87
N PRO A 58 3.61 10.21 -17.88
CA PRO A 58 2.16 9.99 -17.77
C PRO A 58 1.76 8.52 -17.55
N ASP A 59 2.73 7.62 -17.42
CA ASP A 59 2.50 6.20 -17.18
C ASP A 59 1.87 5.94 -15.81
N LYS A 60 1.19 4.80 -15.67
CA LYS A 60 0.62 4.34 -14.41
C LYS A 60 1.45 3.21 -13.82
N LEU A 61 1.67 3.27 -12.51
CA LEU A 61 2.10 2.12 -11.73
C LEU A 61 0.86 1.31 -11.35
N VAL A 62 0.79 0.06 -11.81
CA VAL A 62 -0.30 -0.85 -11.48
C VAL A 62 0.28 -2.05 -10.72
N ILE A 63 -0.21 -2.29 -9.50
CA ILE A 63 0.16 -3.43 -8.66
C ILE A 63 -1.10 -4.25 -8.40
N GLY A 64 -1.05 -5.54 -8.73
CA GLY A 64 -2.16 -6.48 -8.57
C GLY A 64 -2.41 -6.94 -7.14
#